data_AF-A0A369RH25-F1
#
_entry.id   AF-A0A369RH25-F1
#
_cell.length_a   1.000
_cell.length_b   1.000
_cell.length_c   1.000
_cell.angle_alpha   90.00
_cell.angle_beta   90.00
_cell.angle_gamma   90.00
#
_symmetry.space_group_name_H-M   'P 1'
#
loop_
_entity.id
_entity.type
_entity.pdbx_description
1 polymer ?
#
loop_
_entity_poly.entity_id
_entity_poly.type
_entity_poly.pdbx_seq_one_letter_code
_entity_poly.pdbx_strand_id
1 'polypeptide(L)'
;MAEFLHNAGHFVSVVNPYCIKSYTRSKLVRQKNDQTDAEIIADYCQRQEPTRWTPPSSEMKKLKHLYRCSVALKELVNNHLEKKERLPKEVANACCNEYS
;
A
#
# COMPACT_ATOMS: atom_id res chain seq x y z
N MET A 1 -12.21 -1.31 -0.71
CA MET A 1 -13.05 -0.94 -1.87
C MET A 1 -13.26 -2.10 -2.84
N ALA A 2 -12.21 -2.67 -3.45
CA ALA A 2 -12.34 -3.75 -4.44
C ALA A 2 -13.18 -4.96 -3.94
N GLU A 3 -12.93 -5.44 -2.72
CA GLU A 3 -13.69 -6.54 -2.13
C GLU A 3 -15.17 -6.21 -1.90
N PHE A 4 -15.46 -4.99 -1.45
CA PHE A 4 -16.82 -4.51 -1.24
C PHE A 4 -17.61 -4.49 -2.57
N LEU A 5 -17.00 -3.94 -3.62
CA LEU A 5 -17.62 -3.88 -4.96
C LEU A 5 -17.81 -5.27 -5.57
N HIS A 6 -16.84 -6.16 -5.41
CA HIS A 6 -16.97 -7.56 -5.83
C HIS A 6 -18.12 -8.26 -5.09
N ASN A 7 -18.24 -8.06 -3.77
CA ASN A 7 -19.30 -8.65 -2.96
C ASN A 7 -20.69 -8.06 -3.29
N ALA A 8 -20.74 -6.81 -3.79
CA ALA A 8 -21.95 -6.21 -4.35
C ALA A 8 -22.30 -6.73 -5.75
N GLY A 9 -21.51 -7.67 -6.31
CA GLY A 9 -21.77 -8.29 -7.62
C GLY A 9 -21.19 -7.53 -8.81
N HIS A 10 -20.41 -6.47 -8.59
CA HIS A 10 -19.80 -5.71 -9.68
C HIS A 10 -18.57 -6.43 -10.26
N PHE A 11 -18.35 -6.25 -11.57
CA PHE A 11 -17.11 -6.64 -12.20
C PHE A 11 -16.00 -5.69 -11.75
N VAL A 12 -14.99 -6.23 -11.08
CA VAL A 12 -13.84 -5.47 -10.59
C VAL A 12 -12.59 -6.04 -11.24
N SER A 13 -11.70 -5.18 -11.73
CA SER A 13 -10.34 -5.54 -12.13
C SER A 13 -9.36 -4.64 -11.39
N VAL A 14 -8.24 -5.21 -10.96
CA VAL A 14 -7.16 -4.47 -10.30
C VAL A 14 -5.97 -4.44 -11.24
N VAL A 15 -5.68 -3.26 -11.79
CA VAL A 15 -4.61 -3.03 -12.76
C VAL A 15 -3.49 -2.26 -12.08
N ASN A 16 -2.24 -2.57 -12.43
CA ASN A 16 -1.09 -1.79 -12.00
C ASN A 16 -1.22 -0.34 -12.52
N PRO A 17 -1.19 0.69 -11.65
CA PRO A 17 -1.28 2.10 -12.07
C PRO A 17 -0.23 2.50 -13.13
N TYR A 18 0.93 1.84 -13.14
CA TYR A 18 1.96 2.05 -14.15
C TYR A 18 1.47 1.75 -15.58
N CYS A 19 0.63 0.72 -15.75
CA CYS A 19 0.07 0.36 -17.05
C CYS A 19 -0.79 1.49 -17.62
N ILE A 20 -1.68 2.04 -16.79
CA ILE A 20 -2.54 3.17 -17.15
C ILE A 20 -1.71 4.41 -17.48
N LYS A 21 -0.67 4.70 -16.68
CA LYS A 21 0.23 5.83 -16.93
C LYS A 21 0.98 5.70 -18.26
N SER A 22 1.50 4.51 -18.55
CA SER A 22 2.19 4.22 -19.80
C SER A 22 1.26 4.35 -21.00
N TYR A 23 0.02 3.87 -20.87
CA TYR A 23 -1.01 3.96 -21.89
C TYR A 23 -1.45 5.41 -22.16
N THR A 24 -1.62 6.20 -21.11
CA THR A 24 -1.91 7.64 -21.21
C THR A 24 -0.81 8.36 -22.00
N ARG A 25 0.46 8.02 -21.71
CA ARG A 25 1.62 8.60 -22.41
C ARG A 25 1.66 8.22 -23.88
N SER A 26 1.32 6.98 -24.24
CA SER A 26 1.28 6.54 -25.64
C SER A 26 0.18 7.25 -26.45
N LYS A 27 -0.89 7.71 -25.79
CA LYS A 27 -1.97 8.50 -26.39
C LYS A 27 -1.66 10.00 -26.52
N LEU A 28 -0.47 10.45 -26.11
CA LEU A 28 -0.01 11.85 -26.17
C LEU A 28 -0.97 12.86 -25.50
N VAL A 29 -1.72 12.40 -24.50
CA VAL A 29 -2.65 13.26 -23.77
C VAL A 29 -1.86 14.23 -22.90
N ARG A 30 -2.01 15.53 -23.17
CA ARG A 30 -1.28 16.61 -22.47
C ARG A 30 -2.08 17.26 -21.35
N GLN A 31 -3.40 17.12 -21.36
CA GLN A 31 -4.28 17.68 -20.33
C GLN A 31 -4.67 16.59 -19.35
N LYS A 32 -4.43 16.85 -18.07
CA LYS A 32 -4.84 15.97 -16.98
C LYS A 32 -6.06 16.57 -16.31
N ASN A 33 -7.23 16.03 -16.62
CA ASN A 33 -8.47 16.31 -15.92
C ASN A 33 -9.21 14.98 -15.70
N ASP A 34 -10.13 14.96 -14.72
CA ASP A 34 -10.79 13.72 -14.30
C ASP A 34 -11.61 13.08 -15.44
N GLN A 35 -12.15 13.88 -16.34
CA GLN A 35 -12.92 13.40 -17.50
C GLN A 35 -12.02 12.63 -18.49
N THR A 36 -10.91 13.25 -18.89
CA THR A 36 -9.94 12.64 -19.81
C THR A 36 -9.30 11.41 -19.19
N ASP A 37 -9.00 11.43 -17.89
CA ASP A 37 -8.48 10.25 -17.18
C ASP A 37 -9.51 9.09 -17.21
N ALA A 38 -10.80 9.38 -17.00
CA ALA A 38 -11.86 8.38 -17.08
C ALA A 38 -12.02 7.77 -18.49
N GLU A 39 -11.99 8.61 -19.53
CA GLU A 39 -12.05 8.17 -20.93
C GLU A 39 -10.88 7.25 -21.30
N ILE A 40 -9.66 7.60 -20.87
CA ILE A 40 -8.46 6.79 -21.13
C ILE A 40 -8.53 5.45 -20.39
N ILE A 41 -8.99 5.45 -19.14
CA ILE A 41 -9.15 4.21 -18.37
C ILE A 41 -10.20 3.30 -19.04
N ALA A 42 -11.30 3.87 -19.53
CA ALA A 42 -12.31 3.12 -20.26
C ALA A 42 -11.76 2.51 -21.57
N ASP A 43 -11.05 3.30 -22.39
CA ASP A 43 -10.41 2.83 -23.64
C ASP A 43 -9.35 1.75 -23.34
N TYR A 44 -8.57 1.92 -22.26
CA TYR A 44 -7.62 0.90 -21.80
C TYR A 44 -8.33 -0.40 -21.44
N CYS A 45 -9.36 -0.34 -20.61
CA CYS A 45 -10.10 -1.52 -20.15
C CYS A 45 -10.80 -2.23 -21.32
N GLN A 46 -11.33 -1.49 -22.29
CA GLN A 46 -11.95 -2.07 -23.49
C GLN A 46 -10.95 -2.81 -24.36
N ARG A 47 -9.71 -2.30 -24.50
CA ARG A 47 -8.70 -2.90 -25.39
C ARG A 47 -7.88 -4.00 -24.75
N GLN A 48 -7.61 -3.89 -23.45
CA GLN A 48 -6.74 -4.80 -22.73
C GLN A 48 -7.51 -5.87 -21.96
N GLU A 49 -8.82 -5.72 -21.83
CA GLU A 49 -9.72 -6.67 -21.17
C GLU A 49 -9.14 -7.23 -19.86
N PRO A 50 -8.82 -6.34 -18.89
CA PRO A 50 -8.06 -6.74 -17.71
C PRO A 50 -8.82 -7.79 -16.91
N THR A 51 -8.12 -8.86 -16.54
CA THR A 51 -8.67 -10.02 -15.84
C THR A 51 -9.49 -9.62 -14.62
N ARG A 52 -10.66 -10.27 -14.47
CA ARG A 52 -11.51 -10.12 -13.30
C ARG A 52 -10.71 -10.39 -12.04
N TRP A 53 -10.70 -9.41 -11.14
CA TRP A 53 -10.12 -9.55 -9.82
C TRP A 53 -10.99 -10.43 -8.95
N THR A 54 -10.34 -11.34 -8.23
CA THR A 54 -10.97 -12.18 -7.22
C THR A 54 -10.37 -11.85 -5.84
N PRO A 55 -11.19 -11.86 -4.78
CA PRO A 55 -10.69 -11.61 -3.45
C PRO A 55 -9.70 -12.70 -3.03
N PRO A 56 -8.62 -12.34 -2.32
CA PRO A 56 -7.71 -13.34 -1.76
C PRO A 56 -8.45 -14.21 -0.74
N SER A 57 -8.00 -15.45 -0.57
CA SER A 57 -8.58 -16.37 0.41
C SER A 57 -8.46 -15.83 1.85
N SER A 58 -9.29 -16.36 2.75
CA SER A 58 -9.25 -16.03 4.18
C SER A 58 -7.89 -16.26 4.81
N GLU A 59 -7.23 -17.36 4.44
CA GLU A 59 -5.90 -17.76 4.93
C GLU A 59 -4.86 -16.75 4.45
N MET A 60 -4.92 -16.37 3.17
CA MET A 60 -4.01 -15.39 2.59
C MET A 60 -4.19 -14.01 3.24
N LYS A 61 -5.42 -13.60 3.55
CA LYS A 61 -5.71 -12.36 4.28
C LYS A 61 -5.11 -12.40 5.69
N LYS A 62 -5.32 -13.49 6.43
CA LYS A 62 -4.75 -13.70 7.77
C LYS A 62 -3.23 -13.65 7.74
N LEU A 63 -2.60 -14.36 6.79
CA LEU A 63 -1.16 -14.37 6.64
C LEU A 63 -0.60 -12.96 6.38
N LYS A 64 -1.20 -12.21 5.43
CA LYS A 64 -0.79 -10.83 5.15
C LYS A 64 -0.94 -9.92 6.37
N HIS A 65 -1.99 -10.10 7.16
CA HIS A 65 -2.17 -9.34 8.40
C HIS A 65 -1.06 -9.64 9.41
N LEU A 66 -0.81 -10.92 9.71
CA LEU A 66 0.25 -11.33 10.64
C LEU A 66 1.64 -10.84 10.18
N TYR A 67 1.91 -10.93 8.87
CA TYR A 67 3.15 -10.40 8.29
C TYR A 67 3.29 -8.89 8.53
N ARG A 68 2.24 -8.11 8.27
CA ARG A 68 2.25 -6.65 8.53
C ARG A 68 2.46 -6.34 10.01
N CYS A 69 1.82 -7.07 10.91
CA CYS A 69 2.04 -6.93 12.36
C CYS A 69 3.50 -7.22 12.73
N SER A 70 4.08 -8.29 12.17
CA SER A 70 5.49 -8.63 12.41
C SER A 70 6.44 -7.53 11.95
N VAL A 71 6.24 -6.98 10.75
CA VAL A 71 7.07 -5.88 10.22
C VAL A 71 6.93 -4.63 11.10
N ALA A 72 5.70 -4.25 11.47
CA ALA A 72 5.47 -3.08 12.32
C ALA A 72 6.14 -3.22 13.70
N LEU A 73 6.09 -4.41 14.32
CA LEU A 73 6.78 -4.65 15.59
C LEU A 73 8.30 -4.52 15.47
N LYS A 74 8.88 -5.04 14.37
CA LYS A 74 10.32 -4.87 14.11
C LYS A 74 10.70 -3.41 13.95
N GLU A 75 9.91 -2.63 13.21
CA GLU A 75 10.13 -1.19 13.05
C GLU A 75 10.05 -0.45 14.39
N LEU A 76 9.07 -0.78 15.24
CA LEU A 76 8.96 -0.18 16.58
C LEU A 76 10.20 -0.47 17.42
N VAL A 77 10.65 -1.73 17.48
CA VAL A 77 11.86 -2.10 18.24
C VAL A 77 13.08 -1.36 17.71
N ASN A 78 13.29 -1.33 16.39
CA ASN A 78 14.40 -0.60 15.78
C ASN A 78 14.37 0.89 16.15
N ASN A 79 13.21 1.53 16.05
CA ASN A 79 13.03 2.93 16.43
C ASN A 79 13.32 3.16 17.93
N HIS A 80 12.95 2.22 18.81
CA HIS A 80 13.28 2.30 20.24
C HIS A 80 14.77 2.16 20.50
N LEU A 81 15.46 1.26 19.80
CA LEU A 81 16.91 1.08 19.92
C LEU A 81 17.66 2.33 19.44
N GLU A 82 17.32 2.86 18.26
CA GLU A 82 17.92 4.09 17.76
C GLU A 82 17.71 5.28 18.71
N LYS A 83 16.51 5.40 19.30
CA LYS A 83 16.24 6.45 20.30
C LYS A 83 17.11 6.28 21.54
N LYS A 84 17.31 5.05 22.03
CA LYS A 84 18.18 4.77 23.18
C LYS A 84 19.64 5.12 22.89
N GLU A 85 20.12 4.84 21.68
CA GLU A 85 21.48 5.21 21.24
C GLU A 85 21.68 6.72 21.07
N ARG A 86 20.61 7.45 20.74
CA ARG A 86 20.62 8.92 20.60
C ARG A 86 20.47 9.68 21.91
N LEU A 87 20.16 9.02 23.03
CA LEU A 87 20.09 9.69 24.33
C LEU A 87 21.50 10.19 24.73
N PRO A 88 21.67 11.46 25.14
CA PRO A 88 22.95 11.94 25.66
C PRO A 88 23.40 11.05 26.83
N LYS A 89 24.70 10.74 26.90
CA LYS A 89 25.27 9.86 27.95
C LYS A 89 24.89 10.30 29.37
N GLU A 90 24.65 11.59 29.56
CA GLU A 90 24.19 12.20 30.82
C GLU A 90 22.80 11.73 31.26
N VAL A 91 21.86 11.57 30.31
CA VAL A 91 20.48 11.15 30.58
C VAL A 91 20.38 9.63 30.77
N ALA A 92 21.21 8.86 30.04
CA ALA A 92 21.28 7.40 30.20
C ALA A 92 21.84 6.98 31.57
N ASN A 93 22.78 7.75 32.14
CA ASN A 93 23.37 7.48 33.45
C ASN A 93 22.44 7.84 34.63
N ALA A 94 21.55 8.84 34.46
CA ALA A 94 20.60 9.23 35.50
C ALA A 94 19.55 8.14 35.79
N CYS A 95 19.03 7.46 34.76
CA CYS A 95 18.05 6.38 34.94
C CYS A 95 18.61 5.09 35.59
N CYS A 96 19.93 4.91 35.62
CA CYS A 96 20.57 3.72 36.20
C CYS A 96 20.94 3.90 37.69
N ASN A 97 20.92 5.12 38.22
CA ASN A 97 21.33 5.42 39.60
C ASN A 97 20.20 5.42 40.64
N GLU A 98 18.95 5.15 40.24
CA GLU A 98 17.82 5.06 41.19
C GLU A 98 17.62 3.66 41.80
N TYR A 99 18.50 2.69 41.53
CA TYR A 99 18.49 1.35 42.14
C TYR A 99 19.84 0.99 42.81
N SER A 100 20.34 1.83 43.72
CA SER A 100 21.35 1.47 44.73
C SER A 100 20.96 2.00 46.10
#